data_AF-A0A7V2CYV5-F1
#
_entry.id   AF-A0A7V2CYV5-F1
#
_cell.length_a   1.000
_cell.length_b   1.000
_cell.length_c   1.000
_cell.angle_alpha   90.00
_cell.angle_beta   90.00
_cell.angle_gamma   90.00
#
_symmetry.space_group_name_H-M   'P 1'
#
loop_
_entity.id
_entity.type
_entity.pdbx_description
1 polymer ?
#
loop_
_entity_poly.entity_id
_entity_poly.type
_entity_poly.pdbx_seq_one_letter_code
_entity_poly.pdbx_strand_id
1 'polypeptide(L)'
;APVAFAENYVHRYADYVRAAMDAPAPSYPRYPAVMPGWDNSARRATGAHLFIGRAPALFEHWVRQTALRLADRPREHRLLFINAWNEWGEGCHLEPCRTWGRAFLEALAAGLSLRRSRAPER
;
A
#
# COMPACT_ATOMS: atom_id res chain seq x y z
N ALA A 1 -10.10 22.69 14.17
CA ALA A 1 -10.13 21.22 13.98
C ALA A 1 -10.25 20.56 15.35
N PRO A 2 -10.87 19.37 15.49
CA PRO A 2 -10.91 18.66 16.78
C PRO A 2 -9.49 18.47 17.35
N VAL A 3 -9.32 18.52 18.67
CA VAL A 3 -8.02 18.46 19.37
C VAL A 3 -7.16 17.26 18.91
N ALA A 4 -7.81 16.13 18.61
CA ALA A 4 -7.17 14.93 18.07
C ALA A 4 -6.42 15.13 16.73
N PHE A 5 -6.73 16.17 15.95
CA PHE A 5 -6.03 16.51 14.71
C PHE A 5 -4.85 17.47 14.92
N ALA A 6 -4.82 18.22 16.02
CA ALA A 6 -3.76 19.21 16.27
C ALA A 6 -2.49 18.56 16.83
N GLU A 7 -2.63 17.44 17.53
CA GLU A 7 -1.52 16.76 18.22
C GLU A 7 -1.00 15.52 17.48
N ASN A 8 -1.55 15.20 16.31
CA ASN A 8 -1.22 14.01 15.52
C ASN A 8 -0.86 14.36 14.08
N TYR A 9 -0.08 13.49 13.44
CA TYR A 9 0.34 13.63 12.05
C TYR A 9 -0.69 12.96 11.13
N VAL A 10 -1.49 13.77 10.45
CA VAL A 10 -2.53 13.28 9.55
C VAL A 10 -2.09 13.39 8.09
N HIS A 11 -2.10 12.26 7.41
CA HIS A 11 -1.68 12.10 6.02
C HIS A 11 -2.88 11.68 5.17
N ARG A 12 -3.02 12.24 3.97
CA ARG A 12 -3.98 11.69 2.99
C ARG A 12 -3.35 10.47 2.33
N TYR A 13 -4.03 9.34 2.40
CA TYR A 13 -3.50 8.08 1.86
C TYR A 13 -3.18 8.18 0.37
N ALA A 14 -4.03 8.84 -0.42
CA ALA A 14 -3.80 9.08 -1.84
C ALA A 14 -2.51 9.87 -2.13
N ASP A 15 -2.18 10.87 -1.30
CA ASP A 15 -0.98 11.68 -1.49
C ASP A 15 0.28 10.87 -1.17
N TYR A 16 0.22 10.03 -0.14
CA TYR A 16 1.32 9.11 0.16
C TYR A 16 1.53 8.07 -0.93
N VAL A 17 0.44 7.44 -1.43
CA VAL A 17 0.51 6.48 -2.54
C VAL A 17 1.15 7.11 -3.77
N ARG A 18 0.72 8.33 -4.13
CA ARG A 18 1.31 9.10 -5.23
C ARG A 18 2.80 9.34 -5.00
N ALA A 19 3.19 9.88 -3.84
CA ALA A 19 4.58 10.16 -3.52
C ALA A 19 5.46 8.89 -3.54
N ALA A 20 4.95 7.77 -3.03
CA ALA A 20 5.65 6.49 -3.05
C ALA A 20 5.87 5.96 -4.48
N MET A 21 4.92 6.22 -5.38
CA MET A 21 5.08 5.93 -6.80
C MET A 21 6.02 6.94 -7.47
N ASP A 22 5.97 8.22 -7.15
CA ASP A 22 6.81 9.21 -7.84
C ASP A 22 8.26 9.22 -7.34
N ALA A 23 8.55 8.53 -6.22
CA ALA A 23 9.88 8.45 -5.65
C ALA A 23 10.91 7.86 -6.65
N PRO A 24 12.06 8.53 -6.85
CA PRO A 24 13.09 8.04 -7.74
C PRO A 24 13.66 6.69 -7.28
N ALA A 25 14.21 5.94 -8.23
CA ALA A 25 14.98 4.75 -7.91
C ALA A 25 16.25 5.16 -7.15
N PRO A 26 16.55 4.51 -6.01
CA PRO A 26 17.77 4.80 -5.26
C PRO A 26 18.98 4.16 -5.96
N SER A 27 20.18 4.58 -5.59
CA SER A 27 21.44 4.00 -6.08
C SER A 27 21.77 2.62 -5.50
N TYR A 28 20.92 2.10 -4.61
CA TYR A 28 21.08 0.82 -3.93
C TYR A 28 19.91 -0.14 -4.22
N PRO A 29 20.08 -1.46 -4.06
CA PRO A 29 18.98 -2.40 -4.20
C PRO A 29 17.84 -2.11 -3.22
N ARG A 30 16.64 -1.84 -3.74
CA ARG A 30 15.42 -1.60 -2.96
C ARG A 30 14.28 -2.50 -3.43
N TYR A 31 13.74 -3.30 -2.51
CA TYR A 31 12.47 -3.98 -2.71
C TYR A 31 11.34 -3.08 -2.20
N PRO A 32 10.36 -2.74 -3.04
CA PRO A 32 9.26 -1.87 -2.63
C PRO A 32 8.35 -2.60 -1.65
N ALA A 33 7.70 -1.81 -0.79
CA ALA A 33 6.64 -2.26 0.09
C ALA A 33 5.38 -1.42 -0.14
N VAL A 34 4.21 -2.05 -0.04
CA VAL A 34 2.89 -1.40 -0.07
C VAL A 34 2.16 -1.64 1.24
N MET A 35 1.20 -0.78 1.58
CA MET A 35 0.37 -0.97 2.77
C MET A 35 -1.10 -0.57 2.59
N PRO A 36 -2.08 -1.28 3.17
CA PRO A 36 -3.51 -0.93 3.11
C PRO A 36 -3.88 0.39 3.80
N GLY A 37 -3.06 0.85 4.75
CA GLY A 37 -3.27 2.06 5.53
C GLY A 37 -2.45 2.04 6.81
N TRP A 38 -2.59 3.05 7.65
CA TRP A 38 -1.92 3.13 8.95
C TRP A 38 -2.67 4.09 9.87
N ASP A 39 -2.91 3.67 11.10
CA ASP A 39 -3.49 4.47 12.18
C ASP A 39 -3.08 3.86 13.52
N ASN A 40 -2.21 4.56 14.25
CA ASN A 40 -1.72 4.11 15.54
C ASN A 40 -2.16 4.96 16.72
N SER A 41 -3.23 5.73 16.52
CA SER A 41 -3.87 6.52 17.58
C SER A 41 -4.39 5.66 18.74
N ALA A 42 -4.72 4.39 18.50
CA ALA A 42 -5.11 3.47 19.56
C ALA A 42 -3.97 3.20 20.57
N ARG A 43 -2.71 3.34 20.15
CA ARG A 43 -1.52 3.14 21.00
C ARG A 43 -0.86 4.46 21.43
N ARG A 44 -1.23 5.57 20.80
CA ARG A 44 -0.60 6.88 20.98
C ARG A 44 -1.65 7.95 21.17
N ALA A 45 -1.66 8.55 22.37
CA ALA A 45 -2.53 9.69 22.66
C ALA A 45 -2.15 10.93 21.82
N THR A 46 -0.85 11.14 21.58
CA THR A 46 -0.30 12.24 20.78
C THR A 46 0.85 11.74 19.90
N GLY A 47 1.17 12.47 18.83
CA GLY A 47 2.22 12.10 17.88
C GLY A 47 1.93 10.80 17.12
N ALA A 48 0.66 10.43 17.00
CA ALA A 48 0.21 9.32 16.19
C ALA A 48 0.28 9.67 14.70
N HIS A 49 0.44 8.67 13.84
CA HIS A 49 0.34 8.80 12.40
C HIS A 49 -0.99 8.20 11.93
N LEU A 50 -1.76 8.99 11.19
CA LEU A 50 -3.05 8.56 10.65
C LEU A 50 -3.09 8.78 9.15
N PHE A 51 -3.48 7.74 8.41
CA PHE A 51 -3.65 7.78 6.97
C PHE A 51 -5.15 7.76 6.65
N ILE A 52 -5.68 8.94 6.38
CA ILE A 52 -7.11 9.14 6.11
C ILE A 52 -7.42 8.95 4.63
N GLY A 53 -8.67 8.57 4.33
CA GLY A 53 -9.13 8.37 2.96
C GLY A 53 -8.53 7.15 2.27
N ARG A 54 -8.13 6.11 3.03
CA ARG A 54 -7.74 4.82 2.46
C ARG A 54 -8.93 4.15 1.76
N ALA A 55 -8.66 3.49 0.65
CA ALA A 55 -9.65 2.75 -0.11
C ALA A 55 -8.99 1.56 -0.83
N PRO A 56 -9.67 0.40 -0.93
CA PRO A 56 -9.15 -0.75 -1.67
C PRO A 56 -8.71 -0.42 -3.11
N ALA A 57 -9.43 0.46 -3.80
CA ALA A 57 -9.08 0.87 -5.17
C ALA A 57 -7.74 1.63 -5.26
N LEU A 58 -7.42 2.48 -4.27
CA LEU A 58 -6.13 3.17 -4.22
C LEU A 58 -5.00 2.18 -3.93
N PHE A 59 -5.24 1.22 -3.05
CA PHE A 59 -4.29 0.15 -2.75
C PHE A 59 -4.05 -0.76 -3.97
N GLU A 60 -5.10 -1.18 -4.68
CA GLU A 60 -5.00 -1.93 -5.95
C GLU A 60 -4.15 -1.17 -6.96
N HIS A 61 -4.42 0.12 -7.15
CA HIS A 61 -3.66 0.96 -8.07
C HIS A 61 -2.16 0.98 -7.69
N TRP A 62 -1.85 1.18 -6.41
CA TRP A 62 -0.47 1.18 -5.92
C TRP A 62 0.23 -0.17 -6.13
N VAL A 63 -0.45 -1.28 -5.84
CA VAL A 63 0.04 -2.64 -6.10
C VAL A 63 0.35 -2.82 -7.58
N ARG A 64 -0.60 -2.46 -8.46
CA ARG A 64 -0.47 -2.62 -9.91
C ARG A 64 0.73 -1.84 -10.45
N GLN A 65 0.86 -0.56 -10.09
CA GLN A 65 1.98 0.26 -10.56
C GLN A 65 3.33 -0.26 -10.05
N THR A 66 3.37 -0.70 -8.79
CA THR A 66 4.59 -1.29 -8.22
C THR A 66 4.96 -2.60 -8.93
N ALA A 67 3.98 -3.47 -9.19
CA ALA A 67 4.18 -4.73 -9.89
C ALA A 67 4.66 -4.53 -11.34
N LEU A 68 4.11 -3.54 -12.05
CA LEU A 68 4.56 -3.17 -13.40
C LEU A 68 6.03 -2.75 -13.41
N ARG A 69 6.47 -1.92 -12.46
CA ARG A 69 7.88 -1.50 -12.35
C ARG A 69 8.83 -2.63 -11.98
N LEU A 70 8.35 -3.60 -11.20
CA LEU A 70 9.13 -4.79 -10.88
C LEU A 70 9.26 -5.72 -12.09
N ALA A 71 8.38 -5.64 -13.10
CA ALA A 71 8.41 -6.49 -14.28
C ALA A 71 9.68 -6.31 -15.13
N ASP A 72 10.35 -5.15 -15.04
CA ASP A 72 11.60 -4.86 -15.75
C ASP A 72 12.84 -5.42 -15.04
N ARG A 73 12.70 -5.92 -13.81
CA ARG A 73 13.81 -6.49 -13.05
C ARG A 73 14.05 -7.97 -13.40
N PRO A 74 15.25 -8.52 -13.13
CA PRO A 74 15.46 -9.97 -13.13
C PRO A 74 14.44 -10.68 -12.24
N ARG A 75 14.06 -11.91 -12.59
CA ARG A 75 12.92 -12.62 -11.99
C ARG A 75 13.05 -12.76 -10.47
N GLU A 76 14.24 -13.09 -10.00
CA GLU A 76 14.65 -13.22 -8.61
C GLU A 76 14.56 -11.91 -7.82
N HIS A 77 14.52 -10.76 -8.51
CA HIS A 77 14.43 -9.43 -7.90
C HIS A 77 13.03 -8.80 -8.02
N ARG A 78 12.03 -9.55 -8.50
CA ARG A 78 10.63 -9.10 -8.61
C ARG A 78 9.84 -9.30 -7.31
N LEU A 79 10.45 -8.95 -6.18
CA LEU A 79 9.83 -9.09 -4.86
C LEU A 79 9.08 -7.80 -4.49
N LEU A 80 7.83 -7.97 -4.07
CA LEU A 80 6.98 -6.93 -3.49
C LEU A 80 6.66 -7.32 -2.05
N PHE A 81 6.94 -6.43 -1.10
CA PHE A 81 6.56 -6.63 0.29
C PHE A 81 5.22 -5.96 0.59
N ILE A 82 4.48 -6.51 1.53
CA ILE A 82 3.20 -5.97 1.99
C ILE A 82 3.31 -5.77 3.50
N ASN A 83 3.10 -4.54 3.94
CA ASN A 83 2.92 -4.21 5.33
C ASN A 83 1.43 -3.97 5.57
N ALA A 84 0.71 -4.77 6.35
CA ALA A 84 1.05 -6.09 6.87
C ALA A 84 -0.10 -7.06 6.58
N TRP A 85 0.09 -8.33 6.92
CA TRP A 85 -1.05 -9.25 6.99
C TRP A 85 -2.05 -8.79 8.06
N ASN A 86 -1.60 -8.56 9.30
CA ASN A 86 -2.47 -8.36 10.46
C ASN A 86 -1.92 -7.41 11.54
N GLU A 87 -1.37 -6.24 11.17
CA GLU A 87 -0.97 -5.23 12.16
C GLU A 87 -2.17 -4.39 12.61
N TRP A 88 -3.05 -5.02 13.39
CA TRP A 88 -4.28 -4.42 13.87
C TRP A 88 -4.06 -3.19 14.75
N GLY A 89 -3.01 -3.18 15.57
CA GLY A 89 -2.73 -2.07 16.48
C GLY A 89 -2.26 -0.79 15.79
N GLU A 90 -1.83 -0.88 14.54
CA GLU A 90 -1.53 0.27 13.69
C GLU A 90 -2.55 0.40 12.55
N GLY A 91 -3.73 -0.24 12.66
CA GLY A 91 -4.78 -0.17 11.66
C GLY A 91 -4.37 -0.71 10.28
N CYS A 92 -3.25 -1.43 10.16
CA CYS A 92 -2.59 -1.82 8.92
C CYS A 92 -2.74 -3.33 8.68
N HIS A 93 -3.89 -3.74 8.15
CA HIS A 93 -4.18 -5.16 7.94
C HIS A 93 -4.73 -5.43 6.53
N LEU A 94 -4.24 -6.51 5.94
CA LEU A 94 -4.79 -7.14 4.75
C LEU A 94 -5.82 -8.23 5.13
N GLU A 95 -5.67 -8.81 6.32
CA GLU A 95 -6.57 -9.80 6.90
C GLU A 95 -8.04 -9.35 6.82
N PRO A 96 -8.99 -10.24 6.46
CA PRO A 96 -10.39 -9.86 6.35
C PRO A 96 -10.95 -9.27 7.64
N CYS A 97 -11.75 -8.22 7.51
CA CYS A 97 -12.35 -7.55 8.66
C CYS A 97 -13.84 -7.29 8.47
N ARG A 98 -14.54 -6.90 9.55
CA ARG A 98 -15.98 -6.60 9.50
C ARG A 98 -16.30 -5.41 8.59
N THR A 99 -15.42 -4.42 8.52
CA THR A 99 -15.65 -3.19 7.74
C THR A 99 -15.40 -3.40 6.25
N TRP A 100 -14.32 -4.08 5.89
CA TRP A 100 -13.87 -4.20 4.50
C TRP A 100 -14.08 -5.59 3.91
N GLY A 101 -14.53 -6.57 4.71
CA GLY A 101 -14.59 -7.97 4.28
C GLY A 101 -13.23 -8.39 3.74
N ARG A 102 -13.19 -8.87 2.49
CA ARG A 102 -11.97 -9.26 1.77
C ARG A 102 -11.48 -8.19 0.79
N ALA A 103 -12.04 -6.98 0.78
CA ALA A 103 -11.81 -6.01 -0.30
C ALA A 103 -10.33 -5.67 -0.52
N PHE A 104 -9.51 -5.59 0.55
CA PHE A 104 -8.07 -5.34 0.40
C PHE A 104 -7.29 -6.57 -0.13
N LEU A 105 -7.70 -7.80 0.21
CA LEU A 105 -7.14 -9.01 -0.41
C LEU A 105 -7.50 -9.10 -1.89
N GLU A 106 -8.74 -8.79 -2.23
CA GLU A 106 -9.23 -8.78 -3.61
C GLU A 106 -8.51 -7.69 -4.43
N ALA A 107 -8.30 -6.51 -3.84
CA ALA A 107 -7.48 -5.45 -4.42
C ALA A 107 -6.03 -5.88 -4.65
N LEU A 108 -5.41 -6.61 -3.71
CA LEU A 108 -4.07 -7.17 -3.90
C LEU A 108 -4.05 -8.13 -5.10
N ALA A 109 -4.98 -9.09 -5.14
CA ALA A 109 -5.08 -10.07 -6.21
C ALA A 109 -5.30 -9.40 -7.58
N ALA A 110 -6.18 -8.40 -7.64
CA ALA A 110 -6.48 -7.63 -8.85
C ALA A 110 -5.27 -6.78 -9.31
N GLY A 111 -4.52 -6.21 -8.37
CA GLY A 111 -3.32 -5.44 -8.66
C GLY A 111 -2.17 -6.30 -9.20
N LEU A 112 -2.02 -7.53 -8.70
CA LEU A 112 -1.02 -8.50 -9.15
C LEU A 112 -1.40 -9.22 -10.45
N SER A 113 -2.68 -9.21 -10.81
CA SER A 113 -3.20 -9.81 -12.05
C SER A 113 -2.82 -8.96 -13.25
N LEU A 114 -1.53 -8.97 -13.61
CA LEU A 114 -1.04 -8.41 -14.86
C LEU A 114 -1.51 -9.32 -16.00
N ARG A 115 -2.47 -8.87 -16.82
CA ARG A 115 -2.72 -9.52 -18.09
C ARG A 115 -1.43 -9.42 -18.90
N ARG A 116 -0.70 -10.53 -19.05
CA ARG A 116 0.35 -10.63 -20.06
C ARG A 116 -0.36 -10.40 -21.39
N SER A 117 -0.09 -9.27 -22.04
CA SER A 117 -0.32 -9.16 -23.47
C SER A 117 0.42 -10.33 -24.10
N ARG A 118 -0.31 -11.28 -24.68
CA ARG A 118 0.28 -12.35 -25.49
C ARG A 118 1.12 -11.63 -26.54
N ALA A 119 2.44 -11.79 -26.50
CA ALA A 119 3.25 -11.46 -27.67
C ALA A 119 2.71 -12.33 -28.82
N PRO A 120 2.47 -11.78 -30.02
CA PRO A 120 2.09 -12.61 -31.16
C PRO A 120 3.23 -13.61 -31.40
N GLU A 121 2.88 -14.89 -31.43
CA GLU A 121 3.78 -15.95 -31.90
C GLU A 121 4.22 -15.58 -33.32
N ARG A 122 5.54 -15.56 -33.55
CA ARG A 122 6.11 -15.52 -34.89
C ARG A 122 6.25 -16.94 -35.42
#